data_AF-A0AAE4RWR2-F1
#
_entry.id   AF-A0AAE4RWR2-F1
#
_cell.length_a   1.000
_cell.length_b   1.000
_cell.length_c   1.000
_cell.angle_alpha   90.00
_cell.angle_beta   90.00
_cell.angle_gamma   90.00
#
_symmetry.space_group_name_H-M   'P 1'
#
loop_
_entity.id
_entity.type
_entity.pdbx_description
1 polymer ?
#
loop_
_entity_poly.entity_id
_entity_poly.type
_entity_poly.pdbx_seq_one_letter_code
_entity_poly.pdbx_strand_id
1 'polypeptide(L)'
;MTKLQSRNYGLDLLRVLACYMVLQVHAGEFYYIADGGLVAAGGEPVWACWLNSLCRTAVPLFVMLSGFFLLPVRERTRDFFARRFVRVVVPFLVWCVLYAIYQFLTGRTDAAGALLGVCRIPVNFGVEIGHLWFVYMLLGLYLFAPVVSPWIETASRRAMEGYLALWAFTLCIPYVHLVFPELLGECFWNDTPMLYYFSGFLGYMVLAAYLRRYHAAPRAWYKWGVALLVVAGISRRHGFSTHGWRRSGSSRTSNFRGASGRSTWPRCRSGCSCC
;
A
#
# COMPACT_ATOMS: atom_id res chain seq x y z
N MET A 1 31.31 14.33 23.22
CA MET A 1 30.88 15.02 21.98
C MET A 1 30.01 14.08 21.16
N THR A 2 28.69 14.21 21.25
CA THR A 2 27.75 13.58 20.34
C THR A 2 27.99 14.13 18.94
N LYS A 3 28.52 13.30 18.04
CA LYS A 3 28.71 13.63 16.63
C LYS A 3 27.33 14.03 16.10
N LEU A 4 27.09 15.32 15.88
CA LEU A 4 25.91 15.81 15.17
C LEU A 4 25.95 15.10 13.80
N GLN A 5 25.08 14.11 13.62
CA GLN A 5 24.90 13.45 12.33
C GLN A 5 24.63 14.56 11.33
N SER A 6 25.53 14.73 10.36
CA SER A 6 25.37 15.76 9.34
C SER A 6 24.04 15.53 8.62
N ARG A 7 23.21 16.57 8.60
CA ARG A 7 21.89 16.51 7.97
C ARG A 7 22.05 16.17 6.49
N ASN A 8 21.41 15.09 6.05
CA ASN A 8 21.49 14.67 4.66
C ASN A 8 20.41 15.39 3.84
N TYR A 9 20.81 16.50 3.21
CA TYR A 9 19.93 17.31 2.37
C TYR A 9 19.25 16.53 1.24
N GLY A 10 19.89 15.49 0.70
CA GLY A 10 19.29 14.65 -0.35
C GLY A 10 18.08 13.85 0.15
N LEU A 11 18.14 13.32 1.38
CA LEU A 11 17.01 12.60 1.98
C LEU A 11 15.85 13.54 2.33
N ASP A 12 16.16 14.79 2.69
CA ASP A 12 15.12 15.80 2.94
C ASP A 12 14.45 16.24 1.64
N LEU A 13 15.20 16.43 0.56
CA LEU A 13 14.64 16.71 -0.76
C LEU A 13 13.74 15.55 -1.23
N LEU A 14 14.16 14.29 -1.01
CA LEU A 14 13.33 13.13 -1.33
C LEU A 14 12.02 13.11 -0.54
N ARG A 15 12.01 13.54 0.73
CA ARG A 15 10.77 13.67 1.52
C ARG A 15 9.85 14.74 0.94
N VAL A 16 10.39 15.91 0.60
CA VAL A 16 9.61 17.00 -0.01
C VAL A 16 9.01 16.54 -1.34
N LEU A 17 9.81 15.89 -2.19
CA LEU A 17 9.36 15.34 -3.46
C LEU A 17 8.26 14.27 -3.27
N ALA A 18 8.44 13.34 -2.32
CA ALA A 18 7.42 12.33 -2.04
C ALA A 18 6.11 12.94 -1.52
N CYS A 19 6.17 13.96 -0.66
CA CYS A 19 4.99 14.70 -0.22
C CYS A 19 4.27 15.35 -1.40
N TYR A 20 5.01 16.04 -2.27
CA TYR A 20 4.45 16.66 -3.47
C TYR A 20 3.78 15.62 -4.40
N MET A 21 4.42 14.48 -4.63
CA MET A 21 3.85 13.41 -5.46
C MET A 21 2.55 12.85 -4.88
N VAL A 22 2.40 12.71 -3.55
CA VAL A 22 1.13 12.30 -2.93
C VAL A 22 0.03 13.32 -3.17
N LEU A 23 0.34 14.62 -3.00
CA LEU A 23 -0.62 15.69 -3.29
C LEU A 23 -1.07 15.63 -4.75
N GLN A 24 -0.14 15.38 -5.68
CA GLN A 24 -0.44 15.28 -7.10
C GLN A 24 -1.32 14.07 -7.44
N VAL A 25 -1.12 12.91 -6.79
CA VAL A 25 -1.99 11.73 -6.99
C VAL A 25 -3.41 12.04 -6.55
N HIS A 26 -3.61 12.57 -5.34
CA HIS A 26 -4.95 12.84 -4.82
C HIS A 26 -5.67 14.00 -5.51
N ALA A 27 -4.94 15.02 -5.95
CA ALA A 27 -5.51 16.06 -6.80
C ALA A 27 -5.83 15.54 -8.22
N GLY A 28 -5.02 14.61 -8.72
CA GLY A 28 -5.14 14.02 -10.05
C GLY A 28 -6.22 12.94 -10.18
N GLU A 29 -6.62 12.30 -9.07
CA GLU A 29 -7.62 11.23 -9.02
C GLU A 29 -8.96 11.61 -9.66
N PHE A 30 -9.37 12.88 -9.57
CA PHE A 30 -10.61 13.39 -10.18
C PHE A 30 -10.60 13.41 -11.71
N TYR A 31 -9.42 13.35 -12.34
CA TYR A 31 -9.25 13.42 -13.80
C TYR A 31 -9.14 12.04 -14.47
N TYR A 32 -9.27 10.94 -13.72
CA TYR A 32 -9.24 9.62 -14.35
C TYR A 32 -10.10 8.59 -13.63
N ILE A 33 -10.64 8.87 -12.45
CA ILE A 33 -11.59 7.99 -11.76
C ILE A 33 -13.01 8.30 -12.23
N ALA A 34 -13.62 7.35 -12.94
CA ALA A 34 -15.04 7.31 -13.27
C ALA A 34 -15.86 6.71 -12.12
N ASP A 35 -17.20 6.74 -12.28
CA ASP A 35 -18.15 6.17 -11.34
C ASP A 35 -17.78 4.74 -10.93
N GLY A 36 -17.83 4.47 -9.62
CA GLY A 36 -17.46 3.18 -9.06
C GLY A 36 -15.96 2.91 -8.94
N GLY A 37 -15.08 3.90 -9.09
CA GLY A 37 -13.64 3.73 -8.90
C GLY A 37 -12.91 3.13 -10.10
N LEU A 38 -13.58 3.06 -11.26
CA LEU A 38 -13.00 2.59 -12.51
C LEU A 38 -12.17 3.69 -13.17
N VAL A 39 -11.21 3.32 -14.02
CA VAL A 39 -10.54 4.33 -14.85
C VAL A 39 -11.49 4.76 -15.97
N ALA A 40 -11.72 6.06 -16.09
CA ALA A 40 -12.54 6.65 -17.12
C ALA A 40 -12.06 6.20 -18.51
N ALA A 41 -12.93 5.49 -19.23
CA ALA A 41 -12.62 4.94 -20.54
C ALA A 41 -13.00 5.94 -21.63
N GLY A 42 -11.99 6.56 -22.24
CA GLY A 42 -12.14 7.41 -23.42
C GLY A 42 -12.34 8.90 -23.10
N GLY A 43 -11.40 9.73 -23.55
CA GLY A 43 -11.47 11.20 -23.44
C GLY A 43 -10.46 11.82 -22.47
N GLU A 44 -9.84 11.02 -21.59
CA GLU A 44 -8.92 11.56 -20.60
C GLU A 44 -7.57 11.98 -21.18
N PRO A 45 -6.94 13.05 -20.65
CA PRO A 45 -5.65 13.48 -21.14
C PRO A 45 -4.60 12.42 -20.81
N VAL A 46 -4.01 11.82 -21.84
CA VAL A 46 -2.93 10.82 -21.71
C VAL A 46 -1.80 11.31 -20.79
N TRP A 47 -1.54 12.62 -20.78
CA TRP A 47 -0.56 13.24 -19.87
C TRP A 47 -0.91 13.05 -18.38
N ALA A 48 -2.19 13.05 -18.01
CA ALA A 48 -2.66 12.88 -16.63
C ALA A 48 -2.40 11.44 -16.15
N CYS A 49 -2.62 10.46 -17.02
CA CYS A 49 -2.28 9.05 -16.76
C CYS A 49 -0.78 8.85 -16.54
N TRP A 50 0.06 9.49 -17.36
CA TRP A 50 1.53 9.44 -17.22
C TRP A 50 1.99 10.08 -15.90
N LEU A 51 1.49 11.27 -15.60
CA LEU A 51 1.83 12.02 -14.39
C LEU A 51 1.40 11.24 -13.13
N ASN A 52 0.16 10.74 -13.09
CA ASN A 52 -0.34 9.95 -11.97
C ASN A 52 0.47 8.66 -11.77
N SER A 53 0.83 7.97 -12.87
CA SER A 53 1.68 6.78 -12.79
C SER A 53 3.06 7.08 -12.21
N LEU A 54 3.66 8.21 -12.57
CA LEU A 54 4.93 8.66 -12.02
C LEU A 54 4.80 9.00 -10.53
N CYS A 55 3.78 9.77 -10.15
CA CYS A 55 3.57 10.22 -8.79
C CYS A 55 3.16 9.09 -7.83
N ARG A 56 2.60 7.98 -8.32
CA ARG A 56 2.33 6.76 -7.52
C ARG A 56 3.58 6.14 -6.89
N THR A 57 4.78 6.47 -7.38
CA THR A 57 6.05 6.07 -6.75
C THR A 57 6.27 6.69 -5.37
N ALA A 58 5.47 7.68 -4.98
CA ALA A 58 5.57 8.32 -3.68
C ALA A 58 5.46 7.34 -2.50
N VAL A 59 4.55 6.36 -2.59
CA VAL A 59 4.32 5.41 -1.49
C VAL A 59 5.57 4.54 -1.24
N PRO A 60 6.12 3.83 -2.24
CA PRO A 60 7.42 3.18 -2.09
C PRO A 60 8.54 4.09 -1.60
N LEU A 61 8.62 5.35 -2.05
CA LEU A 61 9.61 6.31 -1.54
C LEU A 61 9.48 6.54 -0.03
N PHE A 62 8.26 6.72 0.48
CA PHE A 62 8.01 6.84 1.92
C PHE A 62 8.41 5.59 2.69
N VAL A 63 8.15 4.40 2.13
CA VAL A 63 8.57 3.13 2.73
C VAL A 63 10.10 3.02 2.75
N MET A 64 10.77 3.38 1.65
CA MET A 64 12.24 3.39 1.58
C MET A 64 12.83 4.38 2.59
N LEU A 65 12.30 5.60 2.67
CA LEU A 65 12.72 6.58 3.67
C LEU A 65 12.52 6.05 5.08
N SER A 66 11.37 5.41 5.35
CA SER A 66 11.11 4.76 6.63
C SER A 66 12.16 3.69 6.93
N GLY A 67 12.41 2.74 6.01
CA GLY A 67 13.44 1.71 6.17
C GLY A 67 14.85 2.27 6.38
N PHE A 68 15.21 3.35 5.67
CA PHE A 68 16.51 4.01 5.77
C PHE A 68 16.77 4.58 7.16
N PHE A 69 15.77 5.21 7.78
CA PHE A 69 15.92 5.82 9.11
C PHE A 69 15.62 4.83 10.25
N LEU A 70 14.81 3.81 9.99
CA LEU A 70 14.29 2.91 11.02
C LEU A 70 15.19 1.72 11.30
N LEU A 71 15.67 1.05 10.24
CA LEU A 71 16.40 -0.20 10.36
C LEU A 71 17.88 0.10 10.57
N PRO A 72 18.69 -0.75 11.21
CA PRO A 72 18.21 -1.72 12.17
C PRO A 72 17.63 -1.02 13.40
N VAL A 73 16.64 -1.67 14.01
CA VAL A 73 16.00 -1.24 15.25
C VAL A 73 16.97 -1.49 16.40
N ARG A 74 17.53 -0.39 16.95
CA ARG A 74 18.47 -0.44 18.10
C ARG A 74 17.81 -0.17 19.45
N GLU A 75 16.56 0.24 19.43
CA GLU A 75 15.80 0.59 20.63
C GLU A 75 15.18 -0.66 21.26
N ARG A 76 14.87 -0.60 22.56
CA ARG A 76 14.05 -1.63 23.21
C ARG A 76 12.69 -1.72 22.53
N THR A 77 12.21 -2.94 22.26
CA THR A 77 10.98 -3.21 21.49
C THR A 77 9.75 -2.43 21.99
N ARG A 78 9.55 -2.33 23.31
CA ARG A 78 8.45 -1.55 23.90
C ARG A 78 8.52 -0.07 23.54
N ASP A 79 9.69 0.54 23.71
CA ASP A 79 9.91 1.97 23.45
C ASP A 79 9.82 2.27 21.96
N PHE A 80 10.25 1.30 21.14
CA PHE A 80 10.13 1.36 19.69
C PHE A 80 8.67 1.51 19.26
N PHE A 81 7.81 0.61 19.74
CA PHE A 81 6.39 0.59 19.40
C PHE A 81 5.65 1.80 19.97
N ALA A 82 5.84 2.11 21.26
CA ALA A 82 5.12 3.21 21.91
C ALA A 82 5.34 4.54 21.18
N ARG A 83 6.58 4.89 20.85
CA ARG A 83 6.88 6.16 20.17
C ARG A 83 6.28 6.24 18.77
N ARG A 84 6.33 5.14 18.02
CA ARG A 84 5.95 5.11 16.59
C ARG A 84 4.46 4.95 16.40
N PHE A 85 3.85 4.05 17.17
CA PHE A 85 2.41 3.82 17.11
C PHE A 85 1.66 5.05 17.60
N VAL A 86 2.08 5.71 18.68
CA VAL A 86 1.40 6.96 19.11
C VAL A 86 1.48 8.04 18.03
N ARG A 87 2.66 8.22 17.40
CA ARG A 87 2.84 9.23 16.35
C ARG A 87 2.00 8.97 15.09
N VAL A 88 1.65 7.73 14.80
CA VAL A 88 0.90 7.35 13.59
C VAL A 88 -0.59 7.12 13.88
N VAL A 89 -0.90 6.32 14.90
CA VAL A 89 -2.25 5.92 15.27
C VAL A 89 -3.06 7.11 15.79
N VAL A 90 -2.47 8.02 16.59
CA VAL A 90 -3.24 9.15 17.13
C VAL A 90 -3.73 10.08 16.00
N PRO A 91 -2.88 10.60 15.10
CA PRO A 91 -3.37 11.38 13.96
C PRO A 91 -4.34 10.60 13.08
N PHE A 92 -4.08 9.30 12.86
CA PHE A 92 -4.97 8.44 12.08
C PHE A 92 -6.39 8.35 12.66
N LEU A 93 -6.52 8.09 13.96
CA LEU A 93 -7.81 8.04 14.64
C LEU A 93 -8.52 9.40 14.58
N VAL A 94 -7.80 10.49 14.82
CA VAL A 94 -8.34 11.85 14.70
C VAL A 94 -8.92 12.07 13.30
N TRP A 95 -8.17 11.75 12.24
CA TRP A 95 -8.64 11.90 10.87
C TRP A 95 -9.84 11.00 10.56
N CYS A 96 -9.85 9.74 11.01
CA CYS A 96 -11.00 8.86 10.83
C CYS A 96 -12.29 9.44 11.46
N VAL A 97 -12.20 10.01 12.66
CA VAL A 97 -13.34 10.65 13.32
C VAL A 97 -13.76 11.92 12.59
N LEU A 98 -12.82 12.80 12.22
CA LEU A 98 -13.11 14.02 11.46
C LEU A 98 -13.82 13.71 10.15
N TYR A 99 -13.40 12.65 9.47
CA TYR A 99 -14.05 12.24 8.23
C TYR A 99 -15.43 11.60 8.45
N ALA A 100 -15.62 10.83 9.52
CA ALA A 100 -16.94 10.32 9.86
C ALA A 100 -17.92 11.48 10.11
N ILE A 101 -17.47 12.53 10.80
CA ILE A 101 -18.23 13.78 11.00
C ILE A 101 -18.50 14.47 9.66
N TYR A 102 -17.49 14.60 8.79
CA TYR A 102 -17.66 15.21 7.47
C TYR A 102 -18.73 14.49 6.61
N GLN A 103 -18.74 13.16 6.60
CA GLN A 103 -19.75 12.40 5.85
C GLN A 103 -21.16 12.57 6.44
N PHE A 104 -21.27 12.71 7.76
CA PHE A 104 -22.53 13.03 8.43
C PHE A 104 -23.02 14.43 8.06
N LEU A 105 -22.16 15.45 8.15
CA LEU A 105 -22.50 16.84 7.83
C LEU A 105 -22.86 17.06 6.36
N THR A 106 -22.27 16.28 5.45
CA THR A 106 -22.57 16.33 4.01
C THR A 106 -23.79 15.48 3.61
N GLY A 107 -24.48 14.86 4.58
CA GLY A 107 -25.68 14.05 4.34
C GLY A 107 -25.41 12.72 3.63
N ARG A 108 -24.15 12.28 3.56
CA ARG A 108 -23.77 10.99 2.94
C ARG A 108 -24.00 9.80 3.85
N THR A 109 -24.12 10.02 5.16
CA THR A 109 -24.43 9.00 6.16
C THR A 109 -25.25 9.60 7.31
N ASP A 110 -26.02 8.77 8.01
CA ASP A 110 -26.72 9.14 9.23
C ASP A 110 -25.80 9.01 10.46
N ALA A 111 -26.27 9.45 11.63
CA ALA A 111 -25.47 9.40 12.86
C ALA A 111 -25.08 7.96 13.24
N ALA A 112 -25.97 6.99 13.02
CA ALA A 112 -25.71 5.58 13.27
C ALA A 112 -24.62 5.03 12.33
N GLY A 113 -24.66 5.38 11.05
CA GLY A 113 -23.64 5.02 10.08
C GLY A 113 -22.28 5.63 10.38
N ALA A 114 -22.23 6.90 10.80
CA ALA A 114 -20.99 7.55 11.23
C ALA A 114 -20.36 6.86 12.45
N LEU A 115 -21.16 6.53 13.47
CA LEU A 115 -20.71 5.80 14.65
C LEU A 115 -20.21 4.39 14.30
N LEU A 116 -20.95 3.68 13.44
CA LEU A 116 -20.54 2.36 12.96
C LEU A 116 -19.22 2.44 12.18
N GLY A 117 -19.01 3.50 11.40
CA GLY A 117 -17.73 3.77 10.73
C GLY A 117 -16.58 3.93 11.73
N VAL A 118 -16.77 4.69 12.79
CA VAL A 118 -15.74 4.81 13.84
C VAL A 118 -15.46 3.47 14.52
N CYS A 119 -16.50 2.69 14.84
CA CYS A 119 -16.35 1.37 15.45
C CYS A 119 -15.65 0.35 14.53
N ARG A 120 -15.69 0.55 13.20
CA ARG A 120 -15.06 -0.33 12.22
C ARG A 120 -13.56 -0.09 12.05
N ILE A 121 -13.02 1.06 12.49
CA ILE A 121 -11.60 1.43 12.34
C ILE A 121 -10.62 0.30 12.72
N PRO A 122 -10.81 -0.49 13.79
CA PRO A 122 -9.88 -1.59 14.12
C PRO A 122 -9.84 -2.72 13.09
N VAL A 123 -10.91 -2.91 12.30
CA VAL A 123 -11.06 -3.97 11.29
C VAL A 123 -10.74 -3.44 9.89
N ASN A 124 -11.22 -2.25 9.56
CA ASN A 124 -10.96 -1.57 8.30
C ASN A 124 -11.25 -0.06 8.45
N PHE A 125 -10.76 0.81 7.56
CA PHE A 125 -11.12 2.23 7.61
C PHE A 125 -12.65 2.35 7.42
N GLY A 126 -13.37 2.78 8.46
CA GLY A 126 -14.83 2.69 8.46
C GLY A 126 -15.56 3.83 7.72
N VAL A 127 -14.80 4.69 7.04
CA VAL A 127 -15.32 5.78 6.21
C VAL A 127 -14.68 5.61 4.83
N GLU A 128 -15.44 5.79 3.75
CA GLU A 128 -15.06 5.64 2.32
C GLU A 128 -13.84 6.49 1.91
N ILE A 129 -12.66 6.13 2.41
CA ILE A 129 -11.45 6.95 2.34
C ILE A 129 -10.30 6.03 2.04
N GLY A 130 -10.19 5.70 0.76
CA GLY A 130 -9.20 4.77 0.26
C GLY A 130 -7.80 5.13 0.75
N HIS A 131 -7.38 6.39 0.66
CA HIS A 131 -6.01 6.83 0.93
C HIS A 131 -5.46 6.52 2.33
N LEU A 132 -6.33 6.27 3.32
CA LEU A 132 -5.91 5.89 4.67
C LEU A 132 -5.37 4.45 4.77
N TRP A 133 -5.52 3.64 3.71
CA TRP A 133 -4.92 2.30 3.60
C TRP A 133 -3.41 2.29 3.92
N PHE A 134 -2.72 3.39 3.57
CA PHE A 134 -1.29 3.57 3.78
C PHE A 134 -0.89 3.37 5.25
N VAL A 135 -1.74 3.80 6.20
CA VAL A 135 -1.44 3.69 7.63
C VAL A 135 -1.41 2.23 8.08
N TYR A 136 -2.36 1.40 7.61
CA TYR A 136 -2.37 -0.03 7.92
C TYR A 136 -1.13 -0.74 7.39
N MET A 137 -0.76 -0.44 6.14
CA MET A 137 0.47 -0.96 5.53
C MET A 137 1.70 -0.55 6.35
N LEU A 138 1.80 0.72 6.76
CA LEU A 138 2.92 1.24 7.55
C LEU A 138 2.99 0.59 8.95
N LEU A 139 1.85 0.39 9.62
CA LEU A 139 1.79 -0.30 10.90
C LEU A 139 2.26 -1.76 10.77
N GLY A 140 1.84 -2.46 9.71
CA GLY A 140 2.32 -3.82 9.41
C GLY A 140 3.84 -3.87 9.23
N LEU A 141 4.40 -2.90 8.49
CA LEU A 141 5.84 -2.76 8.34
C LEU A 141 6.56 -2.47 9.67
N TYR A 142 5.97 -1.66 10.55
CA TYR A 142 6.54 -1.39 11.88
C TYR A 142 6.51 -2.61 12.79
N LEU A 143 5.46 -3.45 12.72
CA LEU A 143 5.41 -4.73 13.43
C LEU A 143 6.53 -5.66 12.96
N PHE A 144 6.82 -5.67 11.65
CA PHE A 144 7.86 -6.54 11.09
C PHE A 144 9.29 -5.99 11.23
N ALA A 145 9.44 -4.67 11.41
CA ALA A 145 10.74 -4.01 11.52
C ALA A 145 11.69 -4.64 12.57
N PRO A 146 11.29 -4.91 13.83
CA PRO A 146 12.17 -5.57 14.79
C PRO A 146 12.47 -7.04 14.43
N VAL A 147 11.61 -7.71 13.66
CA VAL A 147 11.82 -9.10 13.21
C VAL A 147 12.88 -9.17 12.11
N VAL A 148 12.80 -8.26 11.13
CA VAL A 148 13.76 -8.22 10.01
C VAL A 148 15.09 -7.58 10.40
N SER A 149 15.11 -6.77 11.46
CA SER A 149 16.29 -6.00 11.88
C SER A 149 17.53 -6.87 12.18
N PRO A 150 17.47 -7.94 12.99
CA PRO A 150 18.63 -8.80 13.24
C PRO A 150 19.19 -9.44 11.97
N TRP A 151 18.32 -9.83 11.04
CA TRP A 151 18.74 -10.36 9.74
C TRP A 151 19.46 -9.28 8.93
N ILE A 152 18.94 -8.04 8.88
CA ILE A 152 19.60 -6.93 8.16
C ILE A 152 20.98 -6.61 8.73
N GLU A 153 21.18 -6.74 10.04
CA GLU A 153 22.49 -6.52 10.68
C GLU A 153 23.49 -7.61 10.31
N THR A 154 23.06 -8.88 10.39
CA THR A 154 23.94 -10.05 10.26
C THR A 154 24.10 -10.57 8.83
N ALA A 155 23.14 -10.29 7.94
CA ALA A 155 23.15 -10.79 6.57
C ALA A 155 24.37 -10.32 5.79
N SER A 156 24.92 -11.24 4.99
CA SER A 156 25.97 -10.93 4.03
C SER A 156 25.40 -10.10 2.87
N ARG A 157 26.28 -9.37 2.18
CA ARG A 157 25.89 -8.59 1.00
C ARG A 157 25.18 -9.44 -0.05
N ARG A 158 25.72 -10.63 -0.35
CA ARG A 158 25.15 -11.58 -1.32
C ARG A 158 23.77 -12.09 -0.89
N ALA A 159 23.55 -12.32 0.41
CA ALA A 159 22.24 -12.75 0.91
C ALA A 159 21.19 -11.64 0.72
N MET A 160 21.55 -10.38 1.00
CA MET A 160 20.66 -9.25 0.73
C MET A 160 20.41 -9.05 -0.77
N GLU A 161 21.45 -9.15 -1.61
CA GLU A 161 21.32 -9.06 -3.08
C GLU A 161 20.43 -10.18 -3.62
N GLY A 162 20.56 -11.42 -3.12
CA GLY A 162 19.71 -12.55 -3.49
C GLY A 162 18.24 -12.33 -3.12
N TYR A 163 17.95 -11.87 -1.91
CA TYR A 163 16.60 -11.48 -1.51
C TYR A 163 16.04 -10.36 -2.40
N LEU A 164 16.84 -9.33 -2.68
CA LEU A 164 16.41 -8.20 -3.51
C LEU A 164 16.18 -8.59 -4.96
N ALA A 165 16.97 -9.52 -5.51
CA ALA A 165 16.76 -10.07 -6.85
C ALA A 165 15.45 -10.87 -6.92
N LEU A 166 15.18 -11.71 -5.92
CA LEU A 166 13.93 -12.46 -5.81
C LEU A 166 12.73 -11.51 -5.66
N TRP A 167 12.83 -10.53 -4.76
CA TRP A 167 11.81 -9.50 -4.59
C TRP A 167 11.59 -8.72 -5.89
N ALA A 168 12.64 -8.29 -6.59
CA ALA A 168 12.52 -7.59 -7.88
C ALA A 168 11.82 -8.44 -8.95
N PHE A 169 12.02 -9.76 -8.95
CA PHE A 169 11.25 -10.67 -9.80
C PHE A 169 9.76 -10.66 -9.42
N THR A 170 9.41 -10.66 -8.12
CA THR A 170 7.99 -10.60 -7.68
C THR A 170 7.28 -9.33 -8.14
N LEU A 171 8.01 -8.23 -8.29
CA LEU A 171 7.48 -6.95 -8.78
C LEU A 171 7.06 -7.03 -10.25
N CYS A 172 7.57 -8.00 -11.00
CA CYS A 172 7.23 -8.25 -12.39
C CYS A 172 6.03 -9.19 -12.56
N ILE A 173 5.59 -9.89 -11.51
CA ILE A 173 4.46 -10.85 -11.56
C ILE A 173 3.21 -10.25 -12.21
N PRO A 174 2.77 -9.02 -11.90
CA PRO A 174 1.61 -8.40 -12.56
C PRO A 174 1.72 -8.29 -14.10
N TYR A 175 2.93 -8.22 -14.65
CA TYR A 175 3.18 -8.22 -16.08
C TYR A 175 3.18 -9.63 -16.68
N VAL A 176 3.62 -10.63 -15.91
CA VAL A 176 3.53 -12.03 -16.32
C VAL A 176 2.06 -12.45 -16.44
N HIS A 177 1.17 -11.92 -15.58
CA HIS A 177 -0.29 -12.13 -15.68
C HIS A 177 -0.94 -11.62 -16.97
N LEU A 178 -0.25 -10.79 -17.75
CA LEU A 178 -0.72 -10.41 -19.09
C LEU A 178 -0.74 -11.58 -20.07
N VAL A 179 0.14 -12.56 -19.84
CA VAL A 179 0.33 -13.72 -20.72
C VAL A 179 -0.17 -15.00 -20.04
N PHE A 180 0.06 -15.14 -18.73
CA PHE A 180 -0.29 -16.31 -17.94
C PHE A 180 -1.26 -15.93 -16.82
N PRO A 181 -2.57 -16.20 -16.96
CA PRO A 181 -3.58 -15.77 -15.98
C PRO A 181 -3.35 -16.30 -14.57
N GLU A 182 -2.80 -17.51 -14.43
CA GLU A 182 -2.45 -18.15 -13.16
C GLU A 182 -0.96 -18.48 -13.17
N LEU A 183 -0.27 -18.21 -12.06
CA LEU A 183 1.18 -18.36 -11.96
C LEU A 183 1.58 -19.01 -10.63
N LEU A 184 2.54 -19.94 -10.64
CA LEU A 184 3.22 -20.44 -9.43
C LEU A 184 2.27 -20.88 -8.28
N GLY A 185 1.18 -21.57 -8.64
CA GLY A 185 0.22 -22.14 -7.69
C GLY A 185 -0.97 -21.24 -7.32
N GLU A 186 -1.17 -20.14 -8.05
CA GLU A 186 -2.45 -19.42 -8.01
C GLU A 186 -3.60 -20.29 -8.53
N CYS A 187 -4.75 -20.17 -7.87
CA CYS A 187 -6.00 -20.72 -8.34
C CYS A 187 -7.15 -20.02 -7.61
N PHE A 188 -8.40 -20.32 -7.97
CA PHE A 188 -9.57 -19.62 -7.44
C PHE A 188 -9.80 -19.76 -5.93
N TRP A 189 -9.10 -20.66 -5.21
CA TRP A 189 -9.13 -20.76 -3.75
C TRP A 189 -7.79 -20.38 -3.09
N ASN A 190 -6.72 -20.16 -3.87
CA ASN A 190 -5.40 -19.79 -3.35
C ASN A 190 -4.93 -18.45 -3.95
N ASP A 191 -5.19 -17.39 -3.19
CA ASP A 191 -4.70 -16.04 -3.51
C ASP A 191 -3.27 -15.79 -2.95
N THR A 192 -2.62 -16.82 -2.40
CA THR A 192 -1.27 -16.76 -1.80
C THR A 192 -0.29 -17.73 -2.50
N PRO A 193 0.18 -17.39 -3.72
CA PRO A 193 1.05 -18.27 -4.50
C PRO A 193 2.48 -18.33 -3.94
N MET A 194 3.33 -19.16 -4.57
CA MET A 194 4.68 -19.49 -4.10
C MET A 194 5.52 -18.29 -3.62
N LEU A 195 5.42 -17.14 -4.28
CA LEU A 195 6.22 -15.94 -3.99
C LEU A 195 5.50 -14.88 -3.16
N TYR A 196 4.34 -15.19 -2.57
CA TYR A 196 3.53 -14.26 -1.79
C TYR A 196 4.34 -13.52 -0.71
N TYR A 197 5.11 -14.27 0.11
CA TYR A 197 5.91 -13.70 1.21
C TYR A 197 7.15 -12.91 0.77
N PHE A 198 7.56 -13.06 -0.49
CA PHE A 198 8.69 -12.34 -1.08
C PHE A 198 8.25 -11.08 -1.81
N SER A 199 6.95 -10.79 -1.85
CA SER A 199 6.36 -9.63 -2.53
C SER A 199 6.03 -8.49 -1.56
N GLY A 200 5.55 -7.37 -2.11
CA GLY A 200 4.99 -6.27 -1.31
C GLY A 200 6.02 -5.28 -0.76
N PHE A 201 5.57 -4.47 0.21
CA PHE A 201 6.29 -3.27 0.63
C PHE A 201 7.53 -3.52 1.49
N LEU A 202 7.66 -4.70 2.10
CA LEU A 202 8.81 -5.05 2.93
C LEU A 202 10.13 -4.97 2.15
N GLY A 203 10.13 -5.38 0.88
CA GLY A 203 11.33 -5.34 0.06
C GLY A 203 11.87 -3.92 -0.17
N TYR A 204 11.01 -2.89 -0.18
CA TYR A 204 11.47 -1.49 -0.21
C TYR A 204 12.21 -1.09 1.08
N MET A 205 11.80 -1.60 2.24
CA MET A 205 12.53 -1.36 3.50
C MET A 205 13.90 -2.03 3.48
N VAL A 206 13.97 -3.27 2.99
CA VAL A 206 15.23 -4.01 2.85
C VAL A 206 16.14 -3.33 1.83
N LEU A 207 15.60 -2.88 0.70
CA LEU A 207 16.32 -2.13 -0.32
C LEU A 207 16.91 -0.84 0.25
N ALA A 208 16.15 -0.10 1.04
CA ALA A 208 16.65 1.09 1.72
C ALA A 208 17.76 0.77 2.72
N ALA A 209 17.64 -0.30 3.50
CA ALA A 209 18.68 -0.74 4.42
C ALA A 209 19.96 -1.18 3.68
N TYR A 210 19.82 -1.93 2.57
CA TYR A 210 20.90 -2.35 1.70
C TYR A 210 21.65 -1.15 1.12
N LEU A 211 20.92 -0.23 0.50
CA LEU A 211 21.50 0.94 -0.13
C LEU A 211 22.14 1.87 0.90
N ARG A 212 21.60 1.97 2.12
CA ARG A 212 22.28 2.69 3.21
C ARG A 212 23.59 2.01 3.63
N ARG A 213 23.61 0.68 3.72
CA ARG A 213 24.79 -0.07 4.18
C ARG A 213 25.93 -0.04 3.17
N TYR A 214 25.62 -0.10 1.87
CA TYR A 214 26.63 -0.27 0.82
C TYR A 214 26.77 0.90 -0.16
N HIS A 215 25.79 1.81 -0.21
CA HIS A 215 25.69 2.84 -1.26
C HIS A 215 25.29 4.24 -0.75
N ALA A 216 25.44 4.53 0.54
CA ALA A 216 25.12 5.85 1.12
C ALA A 216 26.09 6.99 0.74
N ALA A 217 27.08 6.72 -0.13
CA ALA A 217 28.05 7.73 -0.55
C ALA A 217 27.38 8.84 -1.41
N PRO A 218 27.69 10.14 -1.18
CA PRO A 218 27.03 11.28 -1.84
C PRO A 218 27.04 11.28 -3.38
N ARG A 219 27.99 10.57 -4.00
CA ARG A 219 28.17 10.50 -5.47
C ARG A 219 27.29 9.45 -6.18
N ALA A 220 26.47 8.67 -5.46
CA ALA A 220 25.69 7.56 -6.04
C ALA A 220 24.19 7.85 -6.21
N TRP A 221 23.76 9.11 -6.21
CA TRP A 221 22.34 9.52 -6.28
C TRP A 221 21.61 8.99 -7.53
N TYR A 222 22.30 8.83 -8.65
CA TYR A 222 21.75 8.27 -9.89
C TYR A 222 21.32 6.81 -9.76
N LYS A 223 21.92 6.02 -8.84
CA LYS A 223 21.54 4.62 -8.59
C LYS A 223 20.26 4.50 -7.77
N TRP A 224 19.97 5.50 -6.93
CA TRP A 224 18.65 5.67 -6.31
C TRP A 224 17.60 6.08 -7.35
N GLY A 225 18.00 6.82 -8.38
CA GLY A 225 17.20 7.06 -9.59
C GLY A 225 16.84 5.77 -10.34
N VAL A 226 17.76 4.81 -10.44
CA VAL A 226 17.50 3.48 -11.02
C VAL A 226 16.58 2.65 -10.13
N ALA A 227 16.76 2.67 -8.80
CA ALA A 227 15.81 2.06 -7.87
C ALA A 227 14.41 2.67 -8.00
N LEU A 228 14.32 4.00 -8.14
CA LEU A 228 13.10 4.75 -8.45
C LEU A 228 12.48 4.36 -9.80
N LEU A 229 13.27 4.04 -10.82
CA LEU A 229 12.78 3.54 -12.11
C LEU A 229 12.25 2.11 -12.03
N VAL A 230 12.88 1.25 -11.22
CA VAL A 230 12.39 -0.11 -10.92
C VAL A 230 11.07 -0.04 -10.12
N VAL A 231 10.99 0.88 -9.16
CA VAL A 231 9.78 1.21 -8.39
C VAL A 231 8.67 1.80 -9.29
N ALA A 232 9.02 2.71 -10.20
CA ALA A 232 8.12 3.32 -11.18
C ALA A 232 7.60 2.30 -12.20
N GLY A 233 8.44 1.32 -12.54
CA GLY A 233 8.09 0.20 -13.40
C GLY A 233 6.90 -0.60 -12.89
N ILE A 234 6.59 -0.61 -11.59
CA ILE A 234 5.45 -1.33 -10.99
C ILE A 234 4.18 -0.48 -10.97
N SER A 235 4.35 0.84 -10.99
CA SER A 235 3.26 1.81 -10.91
C SER A 235 2.38 1.83 -12.17
N ARG A 236 2.85 1.23 -13.28
CA ARG A 236 2.05 1.06 -14.51
C ARG A 236 0.91 0.04 -14.39
N ARG A 237 0.84 -0.80 -13.34
CA ARG A 237 -0.31 -1.74 -13.19
C ARG A 237 -0.93 -1.96 -11.82
N HIS A 238 -0.36 -1.49 -10.70
CA HIS A 238 -1.17 -1.41 -9.47
C HIS A 238 -2.30 -0.37 -9.56
N GLY A 239 -2.35 0.43 -10.63
CA GLY A 239 -3.53 1.19 -11.05
C GLY A 239 -4.43 0.52 -12.09
N PHE A 240 -4.15 -0.71 -12.54
CA PHE A 240 -4.87 -1.30 -13.68
C PHE A 240 -5.03 -2.84 -13.70
N SER A 241 -4.64 -3.59 -12.65
CA SER A 241 -4.79 -5.05 -12.63
C SER A 241 -5.58 -5.57 -11.41
N THR A 242 -6.90 -5.53 -11.53
CA THR A 242 -7.73 -6.75 -11.59
C THR A 242 -7.54 -7.89 -10.57
N HIS A 243 -7.30 -7.68 -9.26
CA HIS A 243 -7.46 -8.79 -8.29
C HIS A 243 -8.52 -8.56 -7.19
N GLY A 244 -9.00 -7.32 -6.99
CA GLY A 244 -10.12 -7.04 -6.07
C GLY A 244 -11.52 -7.00 -6.72
N TRP A 245 -11.60 -6.77 -8.03
CA TRP A 245 -12.87 -6.35 -8.67
C TRP A 245 -13.60 -7.46 -9.44
N ARG A 246 -12.95 -8.59 -9.75
CA ARG A 246 -13.61 -9.67 -10.49
C ARG A 246 -14.58 -10.50 -9.64
N ARG A 247 -14.48 -10.45 -8.31
CA ARG A 247 -15.38 -11.18 -7.39
C ARG A 247 -16.63 -10.39 -6.95
N SER A 248 -16.62 -9.05 -7.00
CA SER A 248 -17.83 -8.26 -6.69
C SER A 248 -18.77 -8.07 -7.89
N GLY A 249 -18.24 -8.13 -9.12
CA GLY A 249 -19.01 -7.94 -10.36
C GLY A 249 -19.79 -9.16 -10.85
N SER A 250 -19.45 -10.39 -10.43
CA SER A 250 -20.12 -11.61 -10.89
C SER A 250 -21.23 -12.11 -9.96
N SER A 251 -21.43 -11.49 -8.79
CA SER A 251 -22.47 -11.88 -7.83
C SER A 251 -23.66 -10.92 -7.77
N ARG A 252 -23.63 -9.80 -8.52
CA ARG A 252 -24.75 -8.82 -8.57
C ARG A 252 -25.46 -8.67 -9.92
N THR A 253 -25.02 -9.35 -10.97
CA THR A 253 -25.57 -9.16 -12.33
C THR A 253 -26.40 -10.35 -12.84
N SER A 254 -26.62 -11.40 -12.05
CA SER A 254 -27.46 -12.54 -12.45
C SER A 254 -28.88 -12.59 -11.86
N ASN A 255 -29.31 -11.62 -11.03
CA ASN A 255 -30.62 -11.69 -10.36
C ASN A 255 -31.57 -10.48 -10.52
N PHE A 256 -31.37 -9.61 -11.52
CA PHE A 256 -32.32 -8.54 -11.84
C PHE A 256 -32.86 -8.65 -13.27
N ARG A 257 -33.53 -9.76 -13.57
CA ARG A 257 -34.64 -9.78 -14.55
C ARG A 257 -35.73 -10.71 -14.02
N GLY A 258 -36.81 -10.09 -13.53
CA GLY A 258 -38.08 -10.77 -13.26
C GLY A 258 -38.29 -11.19 -11.81
N ALA A 259 -38.97 -10.35 -11.03
CA ALA A 259 -40.10 -10.76 -10.18
C ALA A 259 -40.54 -9.55 -9.34
N SER A 260 -41.72 -9.05 -9.67
CA SER A 260 -42.56 -8.24 -8.80
C SER A 260 -42.94 -9.03 -7.54
N GLY A 261 -42.94 -8.36 -6.38
CA GLY A 261 -43.81 -8.72 -5.25
C GLY A 261 -43.17 -9.33 -3.99
N ARG A 262 -43.35 -8.58 -2.89
CA ARG A 262 -43.53 -9.02 -1.48
C ARG A 262 -42.33 -9.62 -0.69
N SER A 263 -41.85 -8.78 0.24
CA SER A 263 -41.57 -9.06 1.66
C SER A 263 -41.19 -10.48 2.10
N THR A 264 -39.96 -10.67 2.60
CA THR A 264 -39.59 -11.27 3.91
C THR A 264 -38.06 -11.50 3.99
N TRP A 265 -37.41 -11.07 5.07
CA TRP A 265 -36.06 -11.50 5.52
C TRP A 265 -36.23 -12.55 6.65
N PRO A 266 -35.19 -13.31 7.04
CA PRO A 266 -34.50 -14.39 6.33
C PRO A 266 -34.73 -15.77 7.03
N ARG A 267 -34.46 -16.89 6.34
CA ARG A 267 -34.21 -18.19 7.00
C ARG A 267 -32.78 -18.65 6.74
N CYS A 268 -32.03 -18.81 7.82
CA CYS A 268 -30.84 -19.65 7.89
C CYS A 268 -31.13 -21.03 7.25
N ARG A 269 -30.24 -21.50 6.38
CA ARG A 269 -30.01 -22.92 6.18
C ARG A 269 -28.52 -23.21 6.22
N SER A 270 -28.19 -23.95 7.28
CA SER A 270 -27.10 -24.92 7.41
C SER A 270 -26.78 -25.68 6.12
N GLY A 271 -25.48 -25.88 5.87
CA GLY A 271 -24.98 -26.79 4.84
C GLY A 271 -23.47 -26.74 4.73
N CYS A 272 -22.77 -27.51 5.56
CA CYS A 272 -21.34 -27.79 5.50
C CYS A 272 -20.93 -28.49 4.20
N SER A 273 -19.73 -28.18 3.70
CA SER A 273 -18.65 -29.12 3.29
C SER A 273 -17.57 -28.32 2.52
N CYS A 274 -16.40 -28.06 3.11
CA CYS A 274 -15.20 -28.92 3.09
C CYS A 274 -14.77 -29.37 1.68
N CYS A 275 -13.85 -28.61 1.07
CA CYS A 275 -12.48 -29.02 0.70
C CYS A 275 -11.71 -27.78 0.26
#